data_AF-A0A838EKB3-F1
#
_entry.id   AF-A0A838EKB3-F1
#
_cell.length_a   1.000
_cell.length_b   1.000
_cell.length_c   1.000
_cell.angle_alpha   90.00
_cell.angle_beta   90.00
_cell.angle_gamma   90.00
#
_symmetry.space_group_name_H-M   'P 1'
#
loop_
_entity.id
_entity.type
_entity.pdbx_description
1 polymer ?
#
loop_
_entity_poly.entity_id
_entity_poly.type
_entity_poly.pdbx_seq_one_letter_code
_entity_poly.pdbx_strand_id
1 'polypeptide(L)' 'MLRVSIPTVRRLIEDGELKAFKVRGQWRIRQEDYEAYVQQSEQR' A
#
# COMPACT_ATOMS: atom_id res chain seq x y z
N MET A 1 -2.51 -6.72 10.98
CA MET A 1 -2.20 -5.29 10.80
C MET A 1 -0.77 -5.17 10.33
N LEU A 2 -0.56 -4.67 9.11
CA LEU A 2 0.78 -4.34 8.63
C LEU A 2 1.37 -3.23 9.53
N ARG A 3 2.47 -3.53 10.24
CA ARG A 3 3.23 -2.53 11.02
C ARG A 3 4.16 -1.73 10.08
N VAL A 4 3.62 -1.14 9.03
CA VAL A 4 4.39 -0.20 8.19
C VAL A 4 4.02 1.23 8.55
N SER A 5 5.05 2.07 8.60
CA SER A 5 4.87 3.50 8.86
C SER A 5 4.22 4.16 7.63
N ILE A 6 3.45 5.24 7.86
CA ILE A 6 2.85 6.07 6.80
C ILE A 6 3.85 6.48 5.70
N PRO A 7 5.09 6.90 6.01
CA PRO A 7 6.07 7.24 4.96
C PRO A 7 6.47 6.04 4.10
N THR A 8 6.57 4.83 4.66
CA THR A 8 6.79 3.61 3.87
C THR A 8 5.65 3.37 2.89
N VAL A 9 4.39 3.46 3.36
CA VAL A 9 3.22 3.29 2.48
C VAL A 9 3.22 4.33 1.36
N ARG A 10 3.57 5.59 1.65
CA ARG A 10 3.66 6.63 0.62
C ARG A 10 4.74 6.30 -0.41
N ARG A 11 5.92 5.87 0.05
CA ARG A 11 7.02 5.49 -0.84
C ARG A 11 6.62 4.32 -1.75
N LEU A 12 5.94 3.30 -1.22
CA LEU A 12 5.46 2.17 -2.02
C LEU A 12 4.46 2.59 -3.10
N ILE A 13 3.63 3.60 -2.80
CA ILE A 13 2.71 4.18 -3.78
C ILE A 13 3.49 4.96 -4.85
N GLU A 14 4.50 5.74 -4.45
CA GLU A 14 5.35 6.52 -5.37
C GLU A 14 6.23 5.63 -6.26
N ASP A 15 6.78 4.54 -5.70
CA ASP A 15 7.59 3.54 -6.39
C ASP A 15 6.73 2.60 -7.28
N GLY A 16 5.40 2.68 -7.18
CA GLY A 16 4.44 1.89 -7.96
C GLY A 16 4.25 0.45 -7.48
N GLU A 17 4.87 0.06 -6.36
CA GLU A 17 4.75 -1.26 -5.75
C GLU A 17 3.38 -1.46 -5.07
N LEU A 18 2.73 -0.38 -4.61
CA LEU A 18 1.42 -0.42 -4.00
C LEU A 18 0.42 0.47 -4.75
N LYS A 19 -0.61 -0.15 -5.33
CA LYS A 19 -1.67 0.59 -6.00
C LYS A 19 -2.52 1.35 -4.97
N ALA A 20 -2.57 2.66 -5.13
CA ALA A 20 -3.43 3.53 -4.35
C ALA A 20 -4.06 4.62 -5.21
N PHE A 21 -5.18 5.16 -4.74
CA PHE A 21 -5.91 6.23 -5.37
C PHE A 21 -6.24 7.33 -4.36
N LYS A 22 -6.29 8.57 -4.84
CA LYS A 22 -6.49 9.73 -3.98
C LYS A 22 -7.97 10.12 -3.94
N VAL A 23 -8.56 10.12 -2.74
CA VAL A 23 -9.95 10.52 -2.51
C VAL A 23 -9.97 11.65 -1.48
N ARG A 24 -10.45 12.83 -1.88
CA ARG A 24 -10.57 14.02 -1.00
C ARG A 24 -9.28 14.35 -0.24
N GLY A 25 -8.13 14.24 -0.91
CA GLY A 25 -6.83 14.53 -0.31
C GLY A 25 -6.20 13.37 0.49
N GLN A 26 -6.91 12.27 0.69
CA GLN A 26 -6.41 11.09 1.38
C GLN A 26 -6.07 9.98 0.39
N TRP A 27 -4.96 9.28 0.63
CA TRP A 27 -4.64 8.06 -0.09
C TRP A 27 -5.53 6.93 0.41
N ARG A 28 -6.15 6.22 -0.53
CA ARG A 28 -6.99 5.04 -0.30
C ARG A 28 -6.41 3.89 -1.10
N ILE A 29 -6.38 2.73 -0.50
CA ILE A 29 -5.89 1.49 -1.10
C ILE A 29 -7.08 0.55 -1.13
N ARG A 30 -7.28 -0.16 -2.25
CA ARG A 30 -8.32 -1.19 -2.29
C ARG A 30 -7.89 -2.34 -1.40
N GLN A 31 -8.83 -2.99 -0.74
CA GLN A 31 -8.51 -4.12 0.12
C GLN A 31 -7.80 -5.23 -0.65
N GLU A 32 -8.24 -5.53 -1.88
CA GLU A 32 -7.62 -6.52 -2.78
C GLU A 32 -6.14 -6.21 -3.10
N ASP A 33 -5.82 -4.94 -3.39
CA ASP A 33 -4.44 -4.50 -3.69
C ASP A 33 -3.56 -4.58 -2.43
N TYR A 34 -4.13 -4.24 -1.27
CA TYR A 34 -3.45 -4.36 0.02
C TYR A 34 -3.16 -5.82 0.37
N GLU A 35 -4.13 -6.72 0.19
CA GLU A 35 -3.97 -8.15 0.44
C GLU A 35 -2.93 -8.78 -0.50
N ALA A 36 -2.97 -8.42 -1.79
CA ALA A 36 -1.97 -8.87 -2.76
C ALA A 36 -0.54 -8.43 -2.36
N TYR A 37 -0.37 -7.18 -1.91
CA TYR A 37 0.91 -6.69 -1.42
C TYR A 37 1.38 -7.43 -0.15
N VAL A 38 0.49 -7.68 0.81
CA VAL A 38 0.81 -8.45 2.02
C VAL A 38 1.30 -9.85 1.65
N GLN A 39 0.55 -10.56 0.81
CA GLN A 39 0.89 -11.92 0.36
C GLN A 39 2.25 -11.95 -0.33
N GLN A 40 2.54 -10.97 -1.20
CA GLN A 40 3.83 -10.86 -1.86
C GLN A 40 4.98 -10.56 -0.89
N SER A 41 4.73 -9.76 0.14
CA SER A 41 5.73 -9.42 1.16
C SER A 41 6.03 -10.55 2.14
N GLU A 42 5.08 -11.44 2.41
CA GLU A 42 5.27 -12.62 3.27
C GLU A 42 6.07 -13.74 2.57
N GLN A 43 6.25 -13.66 1.25
CA GLN A 43 6.97 -14.65 0.44
C GLN A 43 8.41 -14.22 0.09
N ARG A 44 8.88 -13.06 0.57
CA ARG A 44 10.28 -12.60 0.46
C ARG A 44 11.04 -12.78 1.77
#